data_AF-A0A7V6SJV0-F1
#
_entry.id   AF-A0A7V6SJV0-F1
#
_cell.length_a   1.000
_cell.length_b   1.000
_cell.length_c   1.000
_cell.angle_alpha   90.00
_cell.angle_beta   90.00
_cell.angle_gamma   90.00
#
_symmetry.space_group_name_H-M   'P 1'
#
loop_
_entity.id
_entity.type
_entity.pdbx_description
1 polymer ?
#
loop_
_entity_poly.entity_id
_entity_poly.type
_entity_poly.pdbx_seq_one_letter_code
_entity_poly.pdbx_strand_id
1 'polypeptide(L)'
;MSAWQIILLVVIVLVVFGSARLPQVAESIGKSLKVFKREVKELREEDEPTGHPHQPGELQASPEVDLPSQQAHPQAHPGPSQPETPDSGTPHRPL
;
A
#
# COMPACT_ATOMS: atom_id res chain seq x y z
N MET A 1 -28.89 -3.93 28.94
CA MET A 1 -27.45 -4.19 28.71
C MET A 1 -26.74 -2.87 28.86
N SER A 2 -25.98 -2.68 29.93
CA SER A 2 -25.32 -1.42 30.22
C SER A 2 -24.14 -1.25 29.25
N ALA A 3 -24.04 -0.11 28.57
CA ALA A 3 -22.96 0.18 27.61
C ALA A 3 -21.55 -0.13 28.14
N TRP A 4 -21.38 -0.08 29.47
CA TRP A 4 -20.19 -0.49 30.19
C TRP A 4 -19.70 -1.91 29.87
N GLN A 5 -20.59 -2.89 29.73
CA GLN A 5 -20.21 -4.29 29.43
C GLN A 5 -19.60 -4.43 28.04
N ILE A 6 -20.13 -3.68 27.06
CA ILE A 6 -19.65 -3.70 25.68
C ILE A 6 -18.23 -3.13 25.62
N ILE A 7 -18.00 -2.01 26.33
CA ILE A 7 -16.66 -1.39 26.42
C ILE A 7 -15.65 -2.39 27.01
N LEU A 8 -16.01 -3.07 28.10
CA LEU A 8 -15.14 -4.06 28.73
C LEU A 8 -14.78 -5.21 27.76
N LEU A 9 -15.75 -5.70 27.00
CA LEU A 9 -15.53 -6.76 26.01
C LEU A 9 -14.58 -6.30 24.90
N VAL A 10 -14.78 -5.09 24.37
CA VAL A 10 -13.90 -4.49 23.36
C VAL A 10 -12.48 -4.32 23.90
N VAL A 11 -12.32 -3.90 25.15
CA VAL A 11 -11.00 -3.78 25.80
C VAL A 11 -10.29 -5.14 25.87
N ILE A 12 -10.99 -6.21 26.25
CA ILE A 12 -10.40 -7.56 26.31
C ILE A 12 -9.94 -8.00 24.92
N VAL A 13 -10.76 -7.79 23.89
CA VAL A 13 -10.39 -8.12 22.49
C VAL A 13 -9.21 -7.27 22.03
N LEU A 14 -9.17 -5.97 22.34
CA LEU A 14 -8.02 -5.10 22.03
C LEU A 14 -6.73 -5.55 22.69
N VAL A 15 -6.77 -6.10 23.91
CA VAL A 15 -5.58 -6.61 24.59
C VAL A 15 -5.07 -7.90 23.93
N VAL A 16 -5.98 -8.81 23.53
CA VAL A 16 -5.61 -10.08 22.89
C VAL A 16 -5.16 -9.89 21.43
N PHE A 17 -5.88 -9.07 20.67
CA PHE A 17 -5.63 -8.85 19.25
C PHE A 17 -4.65 -7.70 18.99
N GLY A 18 -4.52 -6.76 19.92
CA GLY A 18 -3.72 -5.54 19.77
C GLY A 18 -4.50 -4.40 19.09
N SER A 19 -4.09 -3.17 19.38
CA SER A 19 -4.72 -1.94 18.86
C SER A 19 -4.64 -1.78 17.34
N ALA A 20 -3.66 -2.41 16.68
CA ALA A 20 -3.49 -2.33 15.23
C ALA A 20 -4.31 -3.37 14.44
N ARG A 21 -4.68 -4.51 15.05
CA ARG A 21 -5.35 -5.62 14.33
C ARG A 21 -6.84 -5.43 14.18
N LEU A 22 -7.52 -4.89 15.20
CA LEU A 22 -8.95 -4.59 15.13
C LEU A 22 -9.31 -3.59 14.01
N PRO A 23 -8.66 -2.41 13.89
CA PRO A 23 -8.96 -1.48 12.80
C PRO A 23 -8.63 -2.09 11.43
N GLN A 24 -7.51 -2.82 11.31
CA GLN A 24 -7.12 -3.48 10.06
C GLN A 24 -8.17 -4.50 9.57
N VAL A 25 -8.73 -5.31 10.47
CA VAL A 25 -9.78 -6.28 10.13
C VAL A 25 -11.13 -5.59 9.89
N ALA A 26 -11.45 -4.55 10.65
CA ALA A 26 -12.67 -3.78 10.44
C ALA A 26 -12.68 -3.07 9.08
N GLU A 27 -11.54 -2.54 8.61
CA GLU A 27 -11.43 -1.88 7.31
C GLU A 27 -11.68 -2.83 6.14
N SER A 28 -11.15 -4.05 6.16
CA SER A 28 -11.36 -5.04 5.08
C SER A 28 -12.81 -5.56 5.04
N ILE A 29 -13.40 -5.81 6.21
CA ILE A 29 -14.81 -6.19 6.33
C ILE A 29 -15.72 -5.03 5.91
N GLY A 30 -15.39 -3.80 6.32
CA GLY A 30 -16.16 -2.60 5.98
C GLY A 30 -16.19 -2.30 4.48
N LYS A 31 -15.05 -2.46 3.79
CA LYS A 31 -14.97 -2.35 2.32
C LYS A 31 -15.86 -3.38 1.63
N SER A 32 -15.78 -4.64 2.04
CA SER A 32 -16.60 -5.73 1.48
C SER A 32 -18.10 -5.49 1.71
N LEU A 33 -18.47 -5.07 2.93
CA LEU A 33 -19.86 -4.78 3.29
C LEU A 33 -20.41 -3.54 2.56
N LYS A 34 -19.55 -2.54 2.26
CA LYS A 34 -19.93 -1.35 1.50
C LYS A 34 -20.26 -1.68 0.05
N VAL A 35 -19.49 -2.57 -0.59
CA VAL A 35 -19.77 -3.04 -1.96
C VAL A 35 -21.08 -3.83 -1.96
N PHE A 36 -21.22 -4.82 -1.08
CA PHE A 36 -22.45 -5.59 -0.94
C PHE A 36 -23.68 -4.72 -0.66
N LYS A 37 -23.55 -3.70 0.20
CA LYS A 37 -24.63 -2.74 0.49
C LYS A 37 -25.08 -1.97 -0.76
N ARG A 38 -24.13 -1.58 -1.63
CA ARG A 38 -24.44 -0.86 -2.88
C ARG A 38 -25.16 -1.78 -3.87
N GLU A 39 -24.64 -2.98 -4.10
CA GLU A 39 -25.26 -3.96 -5.00
C GLU A 39 -26.69 -4.33 -4.54
N VAL A 40 -26.87 -4.61 -3.24
CA VAL A 40 -28.21 -4.89 -2.68
C VAL A 40 -29.14 -3.68 -2.76
N LYS A 41 -28.60 -2.47 -2.71
CA LYS A 41 -29.38 -1.24 -2.82
C LYS A 41 -29.78 -0.99 -4.28
N GLU A 42 -28.89 -1.22 -5.24
CA GLU A 42 -29.18 -1.15 -6.67
C GLU A 42 -30.28 -2.14 -7.08
N LEU A 43 -30.23 -3.37 -6.58
CA LEU A 43 -31.30 -4.36 -6.80
C LEU A 43 -32.66 -3.96 -6.20
N ARG A 44 -32.66 -3.11 -5.17
CA ARG A 44 -33.90 -2.53 -4.60
C ARG A 44 -34.34 -1.28 -5.33
N GLU A 45 -33.41 -0.52 -5.91
CA GLU A 45 -33.66 0.73 -6.62
C GLU A 45 -33.99 0.49 -8.10
N GLU A 46 -33.64 -0.65 -8.71
CA GLU A 46 -34.08 -1.01 -10.08
C GLU A 46 -35.61 -1.15 -10.24
N ASP A 47 -36.38 -1.19 -9.14
CA ASP A 47 -37.85 -1.12 -9.16
C ASP A 47 -38.38 0.33 -9.27
N GLU A 48 -37.52 1.36 -9.11
CA GLU A 48 -37.87 2.79 -9.28
C GLU A 48 -36.92 3.51 -10.26
N PRO A 49 -37.43 4.25 -11.27
CA PRO A 49 -36.58 4.74 -12.35
C PRO A 49 -35.89 6.06 -11.98
N THR A 50 -34.84 6.04 -11.15
CA THR A 50 -33.90 7.18 -11.07
C THR A 50 -32.54 6.84 -10.43
N GLY A 51 -31.51 6.70 -11.26
CA GLY A 51 -30.26 7.48 -11.15
C GLY A 51 -29.15 7.07 -10.17
N HIS A 52 -28.20 6.27 -10.67
CA HIS A 52 -26.74 6.20 -10.42
C HIS A 52 -26.15 6.66 -9.06
N PRO A 53 -25.39 5.76 -8.41
CA PRO A 53 -24.14 6.14 -7.75
C PRO A 53 -22.94 5.31 -8.24
N HIS A 54 -22.17 5.88 -9.17
CA HIS A 54 -20.78 5.51 -9.45
C HIS A 54 -19.95 5.46 -8.14
N GLN A 55 -19.06 4.46 -8.05
CA GLN A 55 -18.16 4.23 -6.92
C GLN A 55 -16.99 5.23 -6.94
N PRO A 56 -16.67 5.90 -5.81
CA PRO A 56 -15.31 6.34 -5.55
C PRO A 56 -14.62 5.26 -4.70
N GLY A 57 -13.98 4.33 -5.41
CA GLY A 57 -12.84 3.56 -4.93
C GLY A 57 -11.51 4.22 -5.31
N GLU A 58 -11.54 5.48 -5.75
CA GLU A 58 -10.36 6.29 -6.04
C GLU A 58 -9.95 7.08 -4.79
N LEU A 59 -9.32 6.40 -3.84
CA LEU A 59 -8.14 6.98 -3.21
C LEU A 59 -6.95 6.31 -3.86
N GLN A 60 -6.59 6.92 -4.99
CA GLN A 60 -5.24 7.02 -5.52
C GLN A 60 -4.16 6.59 -4.51
N ALA A 61 -3.66 5.37 -4.67
CA ALA A 61 -2.36 4.99 -4.17
C ALA A 61 -1.42 4.95 -5.38
N SER A 62 -0.49 5.93 -5.39
CA SER A 62 0.59 6.24 -6.35
C SER A 62 0.22 7.02 -7.61
N PRO A 63 1.06 7.96 -8.11
CA PRO A 63 2.44 8.32 -7.71
C PRO A 63 2.67 9.83 -7.47
N GLU A 64 3.28 10.24 -6.35
CA GLU A 64 3.95 11.55 -6.27
C GLU A 64 5.40 11.36 -6.71
N VAL A 65 5.66 11.64 -7.99
CA VAL A 65 6.99 11.95 -8.49
C VAL A 65 7.20 13.45 -8.28
N ASP A 66 8.05 13.84 -7.32
CA ASP A 66 9.19 14.76 -7.51
C ASP A 66 9.93 15.03 -6.19
N LEU A 67 11.04 14.32 -5.95
CA LEU A 67 12.36 14.92 -5.70
C LEU A 67 13.42 13.79 -5.76
N PRO A 68 14.42 13.87 -6.66
CA PRO A 68 15.55 12.96 -6.62
C PRO A 68 16.46 13.40 -5.48
N SER A 69 16.52 12.61 -4.40
CA SER A 69 17.59 12.71 -3.42
C SER A 69 17.89 11.33 -2.85
N GLN A 70 19.15 10.93 -3.04
CA GLN A 70 19.85 9.87 -2.31
C GLN A 70 19.83 8.45 -2.90
N GLN A 71 20.52 8.31 -4.03
CA GLN A 71 21.71 7.47 -4.16
C GLN A 71 22.11 6.63 -2.92
N ALA A 72 21.81 5.33 -2.96
CA ALA A 72 22.65 4.24 -2.45
C ALA A 72 22.06 2.88 -2.91
N HIS A 73 22.17 2.55 -4.19
CA HIS A 73 22.09 1.15 -4.63
C HIS A 73 23.47 0.51 -4.42
N PRO A 74 23.61 -0.55 -3.58
CA PRO A 74 24.73 -1.47 -3.70
C PRO A 74 24.62 -2.15 -5.06
N GLN A 75 25.49 -1.71 -5.97
CA GLN A 75 25.60 -2.19 -7.33
C GLN A 75 26.20 -3.60 -7.33
N ALA A 76 25.35 -4.63 -7.35
CA ALA A 76 25.74 -5.99 -7.72
C ALA A 76 25.40 -6.20 -9.20
N HIS A 77 26.29 -5.78 -10.10
CA HIS A 77 26.20 -6.07 -11.54
C HIS A 77 26.73 -7.47 -11.84
N PRO A 78 25.95 -8.38 -12.46
CA PRO A 78 26.47 -9.49 -13.23
C PRO A 78 26.35 -9.14 -14.73
N GLY A 79 27.47 -8.98 -15.43
CA GLY A 79 27.50 -9.14 -16.89
C GLY A 79 28.52 -8.26 -17.64
N PRO A 80 29.15 -8.76 -18.72
CA PRO A 80 30.50 -8.37 -19.13
C PRO A 80 30.53 -7.58 -20.45
N SER A 81 31.16 -6.40 -20.46
CA SER A 81 31.53 -5.65 -21.68
C SER A 81 32.75 -4.75 -21.43
N GLN A 82 33.94 -5.37 -21.52
CA GLN A 82 35.20 -4.97 -22.22
C GLN A 82 35.44 -3.48 -22.63
N PRO A 83 36.66 -3.12 -23.09
CA PRO A 83 37.98 -2.98 -22.44
C PRO A 83 38.47 -1.51 -22.50
N GLU A 84 38.94 -0.91 -21.41
CA GLU A 84 39.64 0.37 -21.50
C GLU A 84 41.05 0.24 -20.88
N THR A 85 42.01 0.35 -21.78
CA THR A 85 43.46 0.19 -21.60
C THR A 85 44.00 1.17 -20.56
N PRO A 86 44.87 0.73 -19.63
CA PRO A 86 45.54 1.63 -18.70
C PRO A 86 46.58 2.50 -19.43
N ASP A 87 46.18 3.68 -19.88
CA ASP A 87 47.08 4.78 -20.20
C ASP A 87 47.16 5.71 -18.98
N SER A 88 48.20 5.53 -18.15
CA SER A 88 48.79 6.59 -17.32
C SER A 88 50.01 6.08 -16.54
N GLY A 89 51.18 6.23 -17.18
CA GLY A 89 52.33 6.92 -16.58
C GLY A 89 53.13 6.23 -15.48
N THR A 90 54.24 5.56 -15.83
CA THR A 90 55.54 5.78 -15.18
C THR A 90 56.70 5.33 -16.10
N PRO A 91 57.71 6.17 -16.38
CA PRO A 91 58.83 5.80 -17.24
C PRO A 91 59.88 5.03 -16.45
N HIS A 92 60.19 3.79 -16.83
CA HIS A 92 61.35 3.07 -16.31
C HIS A 92 62.28 2.71 -17.46
N ARG A 93 63.39 3.46 -17.52
CA ARG A 93 64.50 3.33 -18.49
C ARG A 93 65.25 2.01 -18.30
N PRO A 94 65.78 1.41 -19.39
CA PRO A 94 66.63 0.22 -19.32
C PRO A 94 68.09 0.59 -19.00
N LEU A 95 68.77 -0.28 -18.26
CA LEU A 95 70.21 -0.55 -18.30
C LEU A 95 70.40 -2.05 -18.12
#